data_AF-A0A251TB73-F1
#
_entry.id   AF-A0A251TB73-F1
#
_cell.length_a   1.000
_cell.length_b   1.000
_cell.length_c   1.000
_cell.angle_alpha   90.00
_cell.angle_beta   90.00
_cell.angle_gamma   90.00
#
_symmetry.space_group_name_H-M   'P 1'
#
loop_
_entity.id
_entity.type
_entity.pdbx_description
1 polymer ?
#
loop_
_entity_poly.entity_id
_entity_poly.type
_entity_poly.pdbx_seq_one_letter_code
_entity_poly.pdbx_strand_id
1 'polypeptide(L)' 'MGELKKLVEEGKVKYVGLSEVCASTIRRAHAVHPIIAVQNEWSLWSRDLEDEIIPTCRSSNNNRFSLKFDDYI' A
#
# COMPACT_ATOMS: atom_id res chain seq x y z
N MET A 1 9.35 -8.44 -4.55
CA MET A 1 8.91 -8.60 -3.15
C MET A 1 9.83 -9.49 -2.30
N GLY A 2 10.42 -10.56 -2.84
CA GLY A 2 11.30 -11.43 -2.04
C GLY A 2 12.51 -10.72 -1.42
N GLU A 3 13.13 -9.77 -2.13
CA GLU A 3 14.31 -9.06 -1.61
C GLU A 3 13.98 -8.09 -0.45
N LEU A 4 12.85 -7.38 -0.54
CA LEU A 4 12.37 -6.53 0.55
C LEU A 4 12.08 -7.35 1.82
N LYS A 5 11.56 -8.57 1.67
CA LYS A 5 11.36 -9.50 2.79
C LYS A 5 12.70 -9.85 3.48
N LYS A 6 13.75 -10.15 2.72
CA LYS A 6 15.08 -10.42 3.29
C LYS A 6 15.62 -9.21 4.07
N LEU A 7 15.45 -8.00 3.54
CA LEU A 7 15.88 -6.78 4.24
C LEU A 7 15.13 -6.57 5.58
N VAL A 8 13.88 -7.01 5.68
CA VAL A 8 13.13 -7.02 6.94
C VAL A 8 13.69 -8.08 7.90
N GLU A 9 13.95 -9.29 7.41
CA GLU A 9 14.52 -10.40 8.20
C GLU A 9 15.93 -10.08 8.70
N GLU A 10 16.73 -9.37 7.90
CA GLU A 10 18.06 -8.85 8.27
C GLU A 10 17.98 -7.64 9.22
N GLY A 11 16.78 -7.13 9.53
CA GLY A 11 16.58 -5.98 10.42
C GLY A 11 17.00 -4.63 9.83
N LYS A 12 17.32 -4.57 8.53
CA LYS A 12 17.74 -3.34 7.84
C LYS A 12 16.56 -2.39 7.60
N VAL A 13 15.36 -2.94 7.44
CA VAL A 13 14.11 -2.17 7.32
C VAL A 13 13.05 -2.75 8.26
N LYS A 14 12.22 -1.89 8.84
CA LYS A 14 11.17 -2.34 9.78
C LYS A 14 9.88 -2.73 9.09
N TYR A 15 9.51 -2.03 8.01
CA TYR A 15 8.22 -2.17 7.35
C TYR A 15 8.36 -2.00 5.84
N VAL A 16 7.44 -2.61 5.11
CA VAL A 16 7.32 -2.47 3.66
C VAL A 16 6.04 -1.70 3.32
N GLY A 17 6.17 -0.72 2.42
CA GLY A 17 5.07 0.00 1.82
C GLY A 17 5.11 -0.08 0.31
N LEU A 18 3.97 0.17 -0.34
CA LEU A 18 3.82 0.25 -1.79
C LEU A 18 3.31 1.62 -2.19
N SER A 19 3.69 2.06 -3.39
CA SER A 19 3.23 3.34 -3.95
C SER A 19 2.72 3.13 -5.38
N GLU A 20 1.65 3.85 -5.74
CA GLU A 20 1.01 3.84 -7.06
C GLU A 20 0.65 2.43 -7.57
N VAL A 21 -0.02 1.64 -6.71
CA VAL A 21 -0.38 0.25 -6.97
C VAL A 21 -1.89 0.01 -6.99
N CYS A 22 -2.33 -0.91 -7.84
CA CYS A 22 -3.71 -1.38 -7.88
C CYS A 22 -4.00 -2.49 -6.83
N ALA A 23 -5.28 -2.79 -6.62
CA ALA A 23 -5.75 -3.73 -5.59
C ALA A 23 -5.19 -5.15 -5.78
N SER A 24 -5.06 -5.59 -7.04
CA SER A 24 -4.49 -6.89 -7.37
C SER A 24 -3.02 -7.00 -6.94
N THR A 25 -2.25 -5.93 -7.09
CA THR A 25 -0.84 -5.87 -6.69
C THR A 25 -0.70 -5.89 -5.17
N ILE A 26 -1.57 -5.16 -4.46
CA ILE A 26 -1.60 -5.18 -2.99
C ILE A 26 -1.84 -6.61 -2.48
N ARG A 27 -2.86 -7.30 -3.01
CA ARG A 27 -3.17 -8.69 -2.61
C ARG A 27 -2.00 -9.64 -2.86
N ARG A 28 -1.39 -9.59 -4.05
CA ARG A 28 -0.24 -10.45 -4.38
C ARG A 28 0.97 -10.16 -3.51
N ALA A 29 1.27 -8.89 -3.24
CA ALA A 29 2.41 -8.51 -2.42
C ALA A 29 2.20 -8.89 -0.96
N HIS A 30 0.99 -8.65 -0.42
CA HIS A 30 0.62 -8.99 0.94
C HIS A 30 0.65 -10.52 1.20
N ALA A 31 0.41 -11.34 0.18
CA ALA A 31 0.57 -12.80 0.27
C ALA A 31 2.04 -13.25 0.45
N VAL A 32 3.01 -12.42 0.06
CA VAL A 32 4.46 -12.72 0.22
C VAL A 32 5.01 -12.16 1.52
N HIS A 33 4.66 -10.92 1.86
CA HIS A 33 5.06 -10.24 3.08
C HIS A 33 4.02 -9.15 3.44
N PRO A 34 3.67 -8.97 4.72
CA PRO A 34 2.70 -7.95 5.13
C PRO A 34 3.09 -6.55 4.63
N ILE A 35 2.19 -5.93 3.86
CA ILE A 35 2.36 -4.56 3.37
C ILE A 35 1.71 -3.62 4.38
N ILE A 36 2.48 -2.76 5.03
CA ILE A 36 1.99 -1.96 6.16
C ILE A 36 1.42 -0.61 5.70
N ALA A 37 1.85 -0.13 4.54
CA ALA A 37 1.42 1.13 3.96
C ALA A 37 1.18 1.01 2.44
N VAL A 38 0.13 1.66 1.96
CA VAL A 38 -0.10 1.90 0.53
C VAL A 38 -0.26 3.39 0.32
N GLN A 39 0.44 3.92 -0.68
CA GLN A 39 0.46 5.32 -1.06
C GLN A 39 0.06 5.50 -2.52
N ASN A 40 -1.16 5.97 -2.74
CA ASN A 40 -1.66 6.32 -4.07
C ASN A 40 -2.26 7.73 -4.01
N GLU A 41 -2.45 8.33 -5.19
CA GLU A 41 -3.14 9.61 -5.35
C GLU A 41 -4.61 9.54 -4.90
N TRP A 42 -5.01 10.41 -3.98
CA TRP A 42 -6.42 10.60 -3.64
C TRP A 42 -6.70 12.09 -3.46
N SER A 43 -7.71 12.57 -4.17
CA SER A 43 -8.12 13.97 -4.15
C SER A 43 -9.62 14.10 -4.32
N LEU A 44 -10.15 15.32 -4.23
CA LEU A 44 -11.56 15.59 -4.54
C LEU A 44 -11.92 15.22 -5.99
N TRP A 45 -10.93 15.21 -6.90
CA TRP A 45 -11.10 14.93 -8.32
C TRP A 45 -10.74 13.48 -8.69
N SER A 46 -9.93 12.82 -7.87
CA SER A 46 -9.43 11.45 -8.09
C SER A 46 -9.92 10.53 -6.96
N ARG A 47 -11.11 9.93 -7.15
CA ARG A 47 -11.79 9.08 -6.15
C ARG A 47 -11.88 7.59 -6.53
N ASP A 48 -11.32 7.18 -7.65
CA ASP A 48 -11.39 5.80 -8.16
C ASP A 48 -10.83 4.74 -7.18
N LEU A 49 -9.96 5.16 -6.26
CA LEU A 49 -9.39 4.29 -5.25
C LEU A 49 -10.38 3.82 -4.17
N GLU A 50 -11.49 4.53 -3.98
CA GLU A 50 -12.47 4.22 -2.94
C GLU A 50 -13.23 2.92 -3.20
N ASP A 51 -13.38 2.54 -4.46
CA ASP A 51 -14.13 1.34 -4.84
C ASP A 51 -13.29 0.07 -4.68
N GLU A 52 -11.98 0.13 -4.98
CA GLU A 52 -11.13 -1.07 -4.99
C GLU A 52 -10.01 -1.06 -3.95
N ILE A 53 -9.31 0.06 -3.78
CA ILE A 53 -8.07 0.10 -2.98
C ILE A 53 -8.39 0.23 -1.51
N ILE A 54 -9.26 1.17 -1.12
CA ILE A 54 -9.62 1.38 0.28
C ILE A 54 -10.22 0.10 0.90
N PRO A 55 -11.18 -0.59 0.26
CA PRO A 55 -11.72 -1.84 0.80
C PRO A 55 -10.65 -2.93 0.89
N THR A 56 -9.76 -3.02 -0.11
CA THR A 56 -8.66 -4.00 -0.10
C THR A 56 -7.69 -3.76 1.06
N CYS A 57 -7.32 -2.51 1.32
CA CYS A 57 -6.45 -2.14 2.44
C CYS A 57 -7.11 -2.42 3.79
N ARG A 58 -8.40 -2.12 3.94
CA ARG A 58 -9.17 -2.42 5.16
C ARG A 58 -9.29 -3.92 5.40
N SER A 59 -9.61 -4.69 4.37
CA SER A 59 -9.73 -6.16 4.47
C SER A 59 -8.42 -6.85 4.80
N SER A 60 -7.28 -6.28 4.37
CA SER A 60 -5.95 -6.87 4.58
C SER A 60 -5.36 -6.52 5.96
N ASN A 61 -6.14 -5.88 6.84
CA ASN A 61 -5.72 -5.40 8.16
C ASN A 61 -4.49 -4.48 8.11
N ASN A 62 -4.33 -3.72 7.01
CA ASN A 62 -3.27 -2.72 6.88
C ASN A 62 -3.63 -1.54 7.78
N ASN A 63 -2.99 -1.46 8.94
CA ASN A 63 -3.24 -0.39 9.92
C ASN A 63 -2.84 1.03 9.44
N ARG A 64 -2.22 1.17 8.26
CA ARG A 64 -1.94 2.48 7.64
C ARG A 64 -2.25 2.48 6.16
N PHE A 65 -3.27 3.23 5.77
CA PHE A 65 -3.38 3.75 4.41
C PHE A 65 -2.84 5.18 4.43
N SER A 66 -1.77 5.45 3.69
CA SER A 66 -1.16 6.78 3.66
C SER A 66 -1.48 7.40 2.32
N LEU A 67 -2.50 8.25 2.28
CA LEU A 67 -2.89 8.95 1.06
C LEU A 67 -1.79 9.91 0.64
N LYS A 68 -1.37 9.85 -0.63
CA LYS A 68 -0.59 10.93 -1.22
C LYS A 68 -1.60 11.96 -1.70
N PHE A 69 -1.68 13.07 -0.98
CA PHE A 69 -2.28 14.28 -1.52
C PHE A 69 -1.26 14.84 -2.50
N ASP A 70 -1.40 14.54 -3.78
CA ASP A 70 -0.84 15.40 -4.81
C ASP A 70 -1.74 16.64 -4.82
N ASP A 71 -1.38 17.61 -3.98
CA ASP A 71 -1.98 18.93 -3.98
C ASP A 71 -1.66 19.59 -5.33
N TYR A 72 -2.53 19.39 -6.32
CA TYR A 72 -2.72 20.33 -7.42
C TYR A 72 -3.67 21.44 -6.92
N ILE A 73 -3.24 22.18 -5.91
CA ILE A 73 -3.81 23.48 -5.48
C ILE A 73 -2.66 24.45 -5.27
#